data_AF-A0AAJ2H4M3-F1
#
_entry.id   AF-A0AAJ2H4M3-F1
#
_cell.length_a   1.000
_cell.length_b   1.000
_cell.length_c   1.000
_cell.angle_alpha   90.00
_cell.angle_beta   90.00
_cell.angle_gamma   90.00
#
_symmetry.space_group_name_H-M   'P 1'
#
loop_
_entity.id
_entity.type
_entity.pdbx_description
1 polymer ?
#
loop_
_entity_poly.entity_id
_entity_poly.type
_entity_poly.pdbx_seq_one_letter_code
_entity_poly.pdbx_strand_id
1 'polypeptide(L)'
;YGDDDKEYTYSGIHLTPLPWNPMLDWIRQQLAELCDTTFNSVLLNWYRNGDDHISWHTDAERELGKNPVIASVNFGETRRFLLRRNDDPQQKIELSLDQGSVLIMSGALQHHWQ
;
A
#
# COMPACT_ATOMS: atom_id res chain seq x y z
N TYR A 1 -7.00 8.94 3.97
CA TYR A 1 -6.49 10.31 4.22
C TYR A 1 -5.68 10.73 3.02
N GLY A 2 -5.56 12.02 2.72
CA GLY A 2 -4.92 12.45 1.50
C GLY A 2 -5.09 13.92 1.23
N ASP A 3 -4.57 14.35 0.09
CA ASP A 3 -4.75 15.69 -0.44
C ASP A 3 -6.23 15.90 -0.83
N ASP A 4 -6.75 17.11 -0.61
CA ASP A 4 -8.19 17.43 -0.68
C ASP A 4 -8.85 17.14 -2.05
N ASP A 5 -8.06 17.05 -3.13
CA ASP A 5 -8.54 16.89 -4.52
C ASP A 5 -8.35 15.47 -5.08
N LYS A 6 -8.17 14.46 -4.22
CA LYS A 6 -7.86 13.07 -4.62
C LYS A 6 -8.93 12.08 -4.18
N GLU A 7 -10.09 12.13 -4.84
CA GLU A 7 -11.02 11.00 -4.80
C GLU A 7 -10.31 9.73 -5.28
N TYR A 8 -10.40 8.66 -4.49
CA TYR A 8 -9.76 7.38 -4.78
C TYR A 8 -10.82 6.29 -4.87
N THR A 9 -10.72 5.42 -5.87
CA THR A 9 -11.65 4.29 -6.02
C THR A 9 -10.92 2.99 -5.73
N TYR A 10 -11.16 2.44 -4.54
CA TYR A 10 -10.56 1.18 -4.11
C TYR A 10 -11.55 0.04 -4.21
N SER A 11 -11.27 -0.98 -5.03
CA SER A 11 -12.14 -2.17 -5.15
C SER A 11 -13.63 -1.85 -5.39
N GLY A 12 -13.90 -0.77 -6.15
CA GLY A 12 -15.26 -0.29 -6.45
C GLY A 12 -15.90 0.61 -5.39
N ILE A 13 -15.19 0.94 -4.31
CA ILE A 13 -15.63 1.88 -3.27
C ILE A 13 -15.03 3.25 -3.56
N HIS A 14 -15.88 4.25 -3.77
CA HIS A 14 -15.46 5.65 -3.83
C HIS A 14 -15.15 6.16 -2.43
N LEU A 15 -13.91 6.60 -2.22
CA LEU A 15 -13.43 7.14 -0.97
C LEU A 15 -13.03 8.60 -1.16
N THR A 16 -13.70 9.49 -0.43
CA THR A 16 -13.26 10.87 -0.26
C THR A 16 -12.22 10.90 0.86
N PRO A 17 -10.97 11.30 0.60
CA PRO A 17 -9.94 11.32 1.62
C PRO A 17 -10.27 12.36 2.70
N LEU A 18 -10.06 11.98 3.97
CA LEU A 18 -9.95 12.95 5.05
C LEU A 18 -8.61 13.72 4.94
N PRO A 19 -8.55 14.99 5.35
CA PRO A 19 -7.33 15.77 5.33
C PRO A 19 -6.28 15.15 6.27
N TRP A 20 -5.01 15.24 5.89
CA TRP A 20 -3.90 14.71 6.67
C TRP A 20 -3.95 15.17 8.14
N ASN A 21 -3.89 14.19 9.06
CA ASN A 21 -3.65 14.49 10.47
C ASN A 21 -2.14 14.59 10.75
N PRO A 22 -1.71 15.19 11.87
CA PRO A 22 -0.28 15.43 12.14
C PRO A 22 0.59 14.16 12.14
N MET A 23 0.06 13.04 12.62
CA MET A 23 0.81 11.78 12.68
C MET A 23 1.00 11.17 11.30
N LEU A 24 -0.06 11.11 10.49
CA LEU A 24 0.02 10.58 9.13
C LEU A 24 0.87 11.49 8.24
N ASP A 25 0.78 12.81 8.43
CA ASP A 25 1.62 13.76 7.70
C ASP A 25 3.11 13.59 8.04
N TRP A 26 3.43 13.37 9.32
CA TRP A 26 4.80 13.06 9.72
C TRP A 26 5.31 11.78 9.05
N ILE A 27 4.54 10.68 9.08
CA ILE A 27 4.91 9.43 8.39
C ILE A 27 5.10 9.67 6.89
N ARG A 28 4.18 10.40 6.26
CA ARG A 28 4.23 10.76 4.84
C ARG A 28 5.52 11.49 4.48
N GLN A 29 5.96 12.44 5.30
CA GLN A 29 7.21 13.17 5.10
C GLN A 29 8.44 12.25 5.25
N GLN A 30 8.47 11.38 6.25
CA GLN A 30 9.57 10.42 6.42
C GLN A 30 9.69 9.45 5.25
N LEU A 31 8.56 8.95 4.74
CA LEU A 31 8.55 8.09 3.56
C LEU A 31 8.96 8.84 2.30
N ALA A 32 8.58 10.11 2.18
CA ALA A 32 8.94 10.92 1.03
C ALA A 32 10.45 11.10 0.92
N GLU A 33 11.12 11.38 2.05
CA GLU A 33 12.58 11.44 2.13
C GLU A 33 13.22 10.07 1.83
N LEU A 34 12.69 8.99 2.40
CA LEU A 34 13.22 7.63 2.22
C LEU A 34 13.13 7.14 0.77
N CYS A 35 12.03 7.48 0.08
CA CYS A 35 11.71 6.95 -1.24
C CYS A 35 12.04 7.92 -2.39
N ASP A 36 12.53 9.12 -2.08
CA ASP A 36 12.73 10.22 -3.04
C ASP A 36 11.50 10.45 -3.94
N THR A 37 10.31 10.46 -3.32
CA THR A 37 9.03 10.63 -4.00
C THR A 37 8.01 11.29 -3.10
N THR A 38 6.93 11.83 -3.66
CA THR A 38 5.84 12.42 -2.89
C THR A 38 4.64 11.49 -2.83
N PHE A 39 4.02 11.37 -1.66
CA PHE A 39 2.77 10.65 -1.46
C PHE A 39 1.62 11.65 -1.25
N ASN A 40 0.48 11.38 -1.89
CA ASN A 40 -0.70 12.25 -1.89
C ASN A 40 -1.94 11.61 -1.27
N SER A 41 -1.87 10.32 -0.93
CA SER A 41 -2.95 9.60 -0.27
C SER A 41 -2.38 8.48 0.60
N VAL A 42 -3.18 8.04 1.57
CA VAL A 42 -2.95 6.84 2.37
C VAL A 42 -4.26 6.11 2.61
N LEU A 43 -4.24 4.81 2.34
CA LEU A 43 -5.27 3.86 2.71
C LEU A 43 -4.84 3.17 4.02
N LEU A 44 -5.73 3.15 5.01
CA LEU A 44 -5.46 2.52 6.30
C LEU A 44 -6.19 1.19 6.36
N ASN A 45 -5.43 0.11 6.45
CA ASN A 45 -5.97 -1.23 6.64
C ASN A 45 -5.81 -1.64 8.11
N TRP A 46 -6.91 -1.93 8.78
CA TRP A 46 -6.89 -2.43 10.15
C TRP A 46 -7.39 -3.88 10.20
N TYR A 47 -6.45 -4.79 10.47
CA TYR A 47 -6.73 -6.20 10.60
C TYR A 47 -6.81 -6.56 12.09
N ARG A 48 -8.02 -6.87 12.59
CA ARG A 48 -8.31 -7.02 14.02
C ARG A 48 -7.67 -8.26 14.62
N ASN A 49 -7.55 -9.32 13.83
CA ASN A 49 -6.96 -10.61 14.21
C ASN A 49 -6.47 -11.34 12.95
N GLY A 50 -6.02 -12.60 13.09
CA GLY A 50 -5.51 -13.43 11.99
C GLY A 50 -6.56 -13.88 10.96
N ASP A 51 -7.84 -13.67 11.21
CA ASP A 51 -8.93 -14.04 10.28
C ASP A 51 -9.17 -12.94 9.24
N ASP A 52 -8.87 -11.67 9.60
CA ASP A 52 -8.91 -10.55 8.67
C ASP A 52 -7.75 -10.66 7.67
N HIS A 53 -8.08 -10.66 6.39
CA HIS A 53 -7.13 -10.75 5.29
C HIS A 53 -7.62 -9.98 4.08
N ILE A 54 -6.68 -9.70 3.19
CA ILE A 54 -6.97 -9.19 1.86
C ILE A 54 -6.79 -10.32 0.84
N SER A 55 -7.70 -10.41 -0.12
CA SER A 55 -7.56 -11.36 -1.23
C SER A 55 -6.45 -10.90 -2.18
N TRP A 56 -5.96 -11.83 -3.00
CA TRP A 56 -5.02 -11.50 -4.08
C TRP A 56 -5.55 -10.35 -4.94
N HIS A 57 -4.75 -9.30 -5.08
CA HIS A 57 -5.10 -8.10 -5.84
C HIS A 57 -3.83 -7.39 -6.28
N THR A 58 -3.98 -6.51 -7.25
CA THR A 58 -2.92 -5.62 -7.69
C THR A 58 -3.42 -4.19 -7.50
N ASP A 59 -2.56 -3.32 -6.99
CA ASP A 59 -2.81 -1.88 -6.95
C ASP A 59 -2.67 -1.31 -8.38
N ALA A 60 -3.74 -1.43 -9.16
CA ALA A 60 -3.80 -1.09 -10.58
C ALA A 60 -4.71 0.10 -10.87
N GLU A 61 -5.07 0.89 -9.85
CA GLU A 61 -5.93 2.05 -10.02
C GLU A 61 -5.27 3.06 -10.97
N ARG A 62 -6.03 3.52 -11.97
CA ARG A 62 -5.54 4.41 -13.02
C ARG A 62 -4.91 5.71 -12.46
N GLU A 63 -5.41 6.15 -11.31
CA GLU A 63 -4.94 7.34 -10.59
C GLU A 63 -3.54 7.22 -10.00
N LEU A 64 -3.02 5.99 -9.84
CA LEU A 64 -1.65 5.73 -9.39
C LEU A 64 -0.61 5.89 -10.51
N GLY A 65 -1.03 5.87 -11.77
CA GLY A 65 -0.14 5.99 -12.93
C GLY A 65 0.59 4.70 -13.32
N LYS A 66 1.57 4.80 -14.21
CA LYS A 66 2.12 3.62 -14.92
C LYS A 66 3.09 2.76 -14.10
N ASN A 67 3.68 3.26 -13.03
CA ASN A 67 4.59 2.51 -12.15
C ASN A 67 4.64 3.24 -10.79
N PRO A 68 3.57 3.15 -9.99
CA PRO A 68 3.52 3.87 -8.73
C PRO A 68 4.59 3.37 -7.76
N VAL A 69 5.07 4.28 -6.91
CA VAL A 69 5.77 3.91 -5.69
C VAL A 69 4.73 3.81 -4.59
N ILE A 70 4.58 2.62 -4.02
CA ILE A 70 3.69 2.35 -2.91
C ILE A 70 4.55 1.99 -1.71
N ALA A 71 4.39 2.72 -0.62
CA ALA A 71 5.06 2.45 0.64
C ALA A 71 4.03 1.98 1.67
N SER A 72 4.22 0.77 2.18
CA SER A 72 3.39 0.16 3.22
C SER A 72 4.14 0.16 4.54
N VAL A 73 3.55 0.80 5.56
CA VAL A 73 4.11 0.85 6.92
C VAL A 73 3.23 0.01 7.84
N ASN A 74 3.86 -0.88 8.60
CA ASN A 74 3.15 -1.90 9.36
C ASN A 74 3.34 -1.68 10.86
N PHE A 75 2.26 -1.76 11.63
CA PHE A 75 2.26 -1.57 13.08
C PHE A 75 1.45 -2.68 13.75
N GLY A 76 1.88 -3.11 14.94
CA GLY A 76 1.25 -4.19 15.68
C GLY A 76 1.81 -5.57 15.33
N GLU A 77 0.95 -6.58 15.33
CA GLU A 77 1.31 -8.00 15.15
C GLU A 77 1.96 -8.26 13.78
N THR A 78 2.99 -9.10 13.74
CA THR A 78 3.65 -9.51 12.48
C THR A 78 2.66 -10.19 11.55
N ARG A 79 2.69 -9.84 10.26
CA ARG A 79 1.84 -10.45 9.22
C ARG A 79 2.65 -10.93 8.04
N ARG A 80 2.16 -12.00 7.43
CA ARG A 80 2.70 -12.52 6.16
C ARG A 80 2.18 -11.66 5.02
N PHE A 81 3.08 -11.15 4.20
CA PHE A 81 2.77 -10.50 2.94
C PHE A 81 3.26 -11.40 1.81
N LEU A 82 2.35 -11.71 0.89
CA LEU A 82 2.61 -12.64 -0.19
C LEU A 82 2.51 -11.91 -1.51
N LEU A 83 3.52 -12.09 -2.36
CA LEU A 83 3.49 -11.72 -3.77
C LEU A 83 3.39 -13.00 -4.59
N ARG A 84 2.52 -13.01 -5.59
CA ARG A 84 2.33 -14.11 -6.54
C ARG A 84 2.45 -13.60 -7.96
N ARG A 85 3.25 -14.27 -8.79
CA ARG A 85 3.33 -13.90 -10.21
C ARG A 85 2.00 -14.10 -10.92
N ASN A 86 1.68 -13.18 -11.81
CA ASN A 86 0.45 -13.20 -12.60
C ASN A 86 0.49 -14.26 -13.72
N ASP A 87 1.65 -14.49 -14.32
CA ASP A 87 1.88 -15.46 -15.40
C ASP A 87 2.28 -16.86 -14.89
N ASP A 88 2.73 -16.97 -13.65
CA ASP A 88 3.04 -18.24 -12.99
C ASP A 88 2.64 -18.23 -11.50
N PRO A 89 1.40 -18.65 -11.16
CA PRO A 89 0.90 -18.63 -9.79
C PRO A 89 1.67 -19.49 -8.78
N GLN A 90 2.59 -20.36 -9.24
CA GLN A 90 3.47 -21.15 -8.37
C GLN A 90 4.66 -20.33 -7.87
N GLN A 91 5.05 -19.28 -8.59
CA GLN A 91 6.10 -18.37 -8.16
C GLN A 91 5.55 -17.39 -7.13
N LYS A 92 5.97 -17.58 -5.88
CA LYS A 92 5.57 -16.76 -4.75
C LYS A 92 6.78 -16.24 -3.99
N ILE A 93 6.67 -15.01 -3.51
CA ILE A 93 7.59 -14.41 -2.54
C ILE A 93 6.79 -14.18 -1.26
N GLU A 94 7.36 -14.58 -0.14
CA GLU A 94 6.76 -14.37 1.18
C GLU A 94 7.68 -13.48 2.01
N LEU A 95 7.10 -12.45 2.61
CA LEU A 95 7.76 -11.50 3.48
C LEU A 95 7.02 -11.45 4.83
N SER A 96 7.77 -11.43 5.92
CA SER A 96 7.22 -11.08 7.24
C SER A 96 7.26 -9.57 7.41
N LEU A 97 6.11 -8.96 7.64
CA LEU A 97 5.97 -7.55 7.94
C LEU A 97 5.80 -7.39 9.45
N ASP A 98 6.91 -7.09 10.11
CA ASP A 98 6.97 -6.86 11.56
C ASP A 98 6.56 -5.44 11.92
N GLN A 99 6.37 -5.19 13.22
CA GLN A 99 6.11 -3.86 13.75
C GLN A 99 7.21 -2.86 13.33
N GLY A 100 6.78 -1.74 12.76
CA GLY A 100 7.66 -0.66 12.30
C GLY A 100 8.32 -0.93 10.94
N SER A 101 8.02 -2.07 10.30
CA SER A 101 8.57 -2.37 8.97
C SER A 101 7.96 -1.47 7.89
N VAL A 102 8.80 -1.10 6.93
CA VAL A 102 8.42 -0.38 5.71
C VAL A 102 8.69 -1.27 4.51
N LEU A 103 7.64 -1.61 3.76
CA LEU A 103 7.72 -2.31 2.49
C LEU A 103 7.52 -1.31 1.35
N ILE A 104 8.52 -1.18 0.47
CA ILE A 104 8.45 -0.32 -0.72
C ILE A 104 8.23 -1.20 -1.95
N MET A 105 7.11 -0.98 -2.62
CA MET A 105 6.77 -1.59 -3.90
C MET A 105 6.91 -0.53 -5.00
N SER A 106 7.76 -0.77 -5.98
CA SER A 106 8.08 0.22 -7.01
C SER A 106 8.41 -0.43 -8.35
N GLY A 107 8.60 0.41 -9.37
CA GLY A 107 8.90 -0.03 -10.72
C GLY A 107 7.73 -0.81 -11.31
N ALA A 108 8.02 -1.92 -11.97
CA ALA A 108 7.02 -2.69 -12.70
C ALA A 108 6.30 -3.76 -11.86
N LEU A 109 6.44 -3.74 -10.53
CA LEU A 109 5.93 -4.82 -9.66
C LEU A 109 4.45 -5.10 -9.89
N GLN A 110 3.62 -4.05 -9.91
CA GLN A 110 2.17 -4.16 -10.07
C GLN A 110 1.75 -4.70 -11.45
N HIS A 111 2.60 -4.67 -12.48
CA HIS A 111 2.26 -5.29 -13.77
C HIS A 111 2.40 -6.81 -13.75
N HIS A 112 3.22 -7.35 -12.85
CA HIS A 112 3.67 -8.75 -12.90
C HIS A 112 3.27 -9.56 -11.66
N TRP A 113 2.92 -8.89 -10.56
CA TRP A 113 2.62 -9.50 -9.27
C TRP A 113 1.30 -8.99 -8.69
N GLN A 114 0.70 -9.82 -7.85
CA GLN A 114 -0.47 -9.55 -7.01
C GLN A 114 -0.26 -10.14 -5.61
#